data_AF-A0AB37U919-F1
#
_entry.id   AF-A0AB37U919-F1
#
_cell.length_a   1.000
_cell.length_b   1.000
_cell.length_c   1.000
_cell.angle_alpha   90.00
_cell.angle_beta   90.00
_cell.angle_gamma   90.00
#
_symmetry.space_group_name_H-M   'P 1'
#
loop_
_entity.id
_entity.type
_entity.pdbx_description
1 polymer ?
#
loop_
_entity_poly.entity_id
_entity_poly.type
_entity_poly.pdbx_seq_one_letter_code
_entity_poly.pdbx_strand_id
1 'polypeptide(L)'
;MSEAELHMIKQRMVQGKLNKAQRGELNFLLPTGYIRRPSGEVVFDPDEQVQQVIRLIFRKFEELGTLNAVLRYLVKNDIQFGIRVATGLNKGDLEWHRPNRMTLQNLLKNPLYAGAYAYGRRQIDPRKQQAGRPSTGRVVVEPDNWHVLLPDCYPAYISWEQYQWNLARLKSNQARAQELGAVRYGPAILSGLLICGKCGCRMVVQYAQGQHHRYVCCRQAVDYGGEKCQQLAGTALDKFVSQQVLQALEPAALELSLEAASHLEQERYQLDQLWQKRLERVAFEAERAGRHYRLVEPENRLVARQLALEWEEKLALQQSLREDKSAILPSATSFALKSRA
;
A
#
# COMPACT_ATOMS: atom_id res chain seq x y z
N MET A 1 28.39 -31.98 25.35
CA MET A 1 28.37 -31.36 24.01
C MET A 1 29.19 -30.09 24.09
N SER A 2 30.28 -29.99 23.35
CA SER A 2 31.21 -28.86 23.40
C SER A 2 30.61 -27.62 22.70
N GLU A 3 30.96 -26.41 23.13
CA GLU A 3 30.56 -25.17 22.43
C GLU A 3 30.94 -25.18 20.94
N ALA A 4 32.04 -25.85 20.59
CA ALA A 4 32.47 -26.04 19.21
C ALA A 4 31.50 -26.91 18.39
N GLU A 5 30.93 -27.96 19.00
CA GLU A 5 29.95 -28.83 18.33
C GLU A 5 28.65 -28.08 18.05
N LEU A 6 28.17 -27.29 19.02
CA LEU A 6 27.01 -26.42 18.84
C LEU A 6 27.23 -25.38 17.73
N HIS A 7 28.44 -24.84 17.62
CA HIS A 7 28.79 -23.91 16.55
C HIS A 7 28.73 -24.58 15.17
N MET A 8 29.31 -25.77 15.02
CA MET A 8 29.28 -26.54 13.77
C MET A 8 27.85 -26.91 13.34
N ILE A 9 27.00 -27.34 14.28
CA ILE A 9 25.60 -27.67 13.99
C ILE A 9 24.85 -26.42 13.50
N LYS A 10 25.01 -25.27 14.17
CA LYS A 10 24.41 -24.00 13.74
C LYS A 10 24.86 -23.61 12.33
N GLN A 11 26.17 -23.71 12.04
CA GLN A 11 26.71 -23.37 10.74
C GLN A 11 26.15 -24.28 9.63
N ARG A 12 26.05 -25.59 9.86
CA ARG A 12 25.44 -26.54 8.92
C ARG A 12 23.95 -26.25 8.68
N MET A 13 23.19 -25.93 9.73
CA MET A 13 21.78 -25.54 9.58
C MET A 13 21.61 -24.26 8.77
N VAL A 14 22.45 -23.24 9.02
CA VAL A 14 22.44 -21.99 8.25
C VAL A 14 22.77 -22.26 6.79
N GLN A 15 23.84 -23.04 6.52
CA GLN A 15 24.22 -23.37 5.15
C GLN A 15 23.14 -24.20 4.43
N GLY A 16 22.54 -25.18 5.11
CA GLY A 16 21.44 -25.97 4.55
C GLY A 16 20.23 -25.11 4.18
N LYS A 17 19.89 -24.14 5.03
CA LYS A 17 18.84 -23.15 4.75
C LYS A 17 19.19 -22.28 3.53
N LEU A 18 20.44 -21.86 3.41
CA LEU A 18 20.93 -21.00 2.32
C LEU A 18 20.96 -21.76 0.99
N ASN A 19 21.45 -23.01 0.99
CA ASN A 19 21.41 -23.90 -0.17
C ASN A 19 19.98 -24.14 -0.66
N LYS A 20 19.02 -24.32 0.26
CA LYS A 20 17.60 -24.47 -0.07
C LYS A 20 17.02 -23.17 -0.66
N ALA A 21 17.43 -22.02 -0.15
CA ALA A 21 17.02 -20.72 -0.69
C ALA A 21 17.59 -20.48 -2.09
N GLN A 22 18.85 -20.86 -2.35
CA GLN A 22 19.50 -20.71 -3.66
C GLN A 22 18.77 -21.48 -4.77
N ARG A 23 18.11 -22.59 -4.42
CA ARG A 23 17.26 -23.36 -5.34
C ARG A 23 15.79 -22.86 -5.39
N GLY A 24 15.44 -21.80 -4.67
CA GLY A 24 14.07 -21.30 -4.58
C GLY A 24 13.11 -22.18 -3.74
N GLU A 25 13.62 -23.21 -3.08
CA GLU A 25 12.80 -24.22 -2.37
C GLU A 25 12.49 -23.81 -0.92
N LEU A 26 13.19 -22.81 -0.37
CA LEU A 26 12.99 -22.42 1.03
C LEU A 26 11.66 -21.66 1.16
N ASN A 27 10.72 -22.28 1.86
CA ASN A 27 9.42 -21.71 2.15
C ASN A 27 9.51 -20.60 3.22
N PHE A 28 8.88 -19.48 2.92
CA PHE A 28 8.62 -18.39 3.86
C PHE A 28 7.16 -17.95 3.73
N LEU A 29 6.69 -17.16 4.70
CA LEU A 29 5.34 -16.62 4.69
C LEU A 29 5.13 -15.75 3.45
N LEU A 30 4.12 -16.09 2.65
CA LEU A 30 3.76 -15.34 1.47
C LEU A 30 3.07 -14.02 1.86
N PRO A 31 3.27 -12.94 1.11
CA PRO A 31 2.47 -11.74 1.29
C PRO A 31 1.01 -12.00 0.88
N THR A 32 0.12 -11.12 1.33
CA THR A 32 -1.29 -11.09 0.90
C THR A 32 -1.42 -11.14 -0.62
N GLY A 33 -2.45 -11.81 -1.14
CA GLY A 33 -2.64 -12.00 -2.59
C GLY A 33 -2.04 -13.26 -3.15
N TYR A 34 -1.37 -14.05 -2.32
CA TYR A 34 -0.79 -15.31 -2.72
C TYR A 34 -1.15 -16.41 -1.73
N ILE A 35 -1.33 -17.61 -2.26
CA ILE A 35 -1.43 -18.82 -1.46
C ILE A 35 -0.41 -19.85 -1.96
N ARG A 36 0.00 -20.74 -1.06
CA ARG A 36 0.79 -21.91 -1.42
C ARG A 36 -0.11 -23.12 -1.47
N ARG A 37 -0.23 -23.77 -2.62
CA ARG A 37 -0.97 -25.03 -2.77
C ARG A 37 -0.27 -26.16 -2.01
N PRO A 38 -0.97 -27.26 -1.69
CA PRO A 38 -0.34 -28.45 -1.13
C PRO A 38 0.82 -29.01 -1.99
N SER A 39 0.76 -28.81 -3.31
CA SER A 39 1.85 -29.14 -4.24
C SER A 39 3.14 -28.33 -4.03
N GLY A 40 3.09 -27.26 -3.23
CA GLY A 40 4.21 -26.33 -3.01
C GLY A 40 4.21 -25.13 -3.95
N GLU A 41 3.40 -25.16 -5.01
CA GLU A 41 3.24 -24.07 -5.98
C GLU A 41 2.66 -22.80 -5.34
N VAL A 42 3.23 -21.65 -5.69
CA VAL A 42 2.70 -20.34 -5.28
C VAL A 42 1.81 -19.80 -6.39
N VAL A 43 0.56 -19.53 -6.05
CA VAL A 43 -0.45 -18.99 -6.97
C VAL A 43 -1.10 -17.76 -6.38
N PHE A 44 -1.80 -16.99 -7.20
CA PHE A 44 -2.63 -15.89 -6.70
C PHE A 44 -3.70 -16.43 -5.74
N ASP A 45 -4.10 -15.57 -4.80
CA ASP A 45 -5.25 -15.84 -3.94
C ASP A 45 -6.49 -16.13 -4.82
N PRO A 46 -7.21 -17.24 -4.62
CA PRO A 46 -8.40 -17.55 -5.41
C PRO A 46 -9.54 -16.55 -5.18
N ASP A 47 -9.52 -15.78 -4.09
CA ASP A 47 -10.50 -14.71 -3.88
C ASP A 47 -10.23 -13.53 -4.84
N GLU A 48 -11.17 -13.31 -5.76
CA GLU A 48 -11.06 -12.26 -6.78
C GLU A 48 -10.93 -10.86 -6.18
N GLN A 49 -11.63 -10.59 -5.06
CA GLN A 49 -11.61 -9.28 -4.43
C GLN A 49 -10.24 -8.98 -3.81
N VAL A 50 -9.58 -9.98 -3.22
CA VAL A 50 -8.18 -9.85 -2.75
C VAL A 50 -7.27 -9.45 -3.91
N GLN A 51 -7.38 -10.13 -5.06
CA GLN A 51 -6.55 -9.79 -6.21
C GLN A 51 -6.85 -8.39 -6.75
N GLN A 52 -8.12 -8.00 -6.85
CA GLN A 52 -8.54 -6.68 -7.33
C GLN A 52 -8.01 -5.57 -6.43
N VAL A 53 -8.10 -5.72 -5.10
CA VAL A 53 -7.59 -4.73 -4.14
C VAL A 53 -6.08 -4.55 -4.26
N ILE A 54 -5.32 -5.63 -4.49
CA ILE A 54 -3.86 -5.54 -4.69
C ILE A 54 -3.53 -4.79 -5.98
N ARG A 55 -4.20 -5.14 -7.10
CA ARG A 55 -4.04 -4.41 -8.37
C ARG A 55 -4.38 -2.93 -8.22
N LEU A 56 -5.46 -2.63 -7.50
CA LEU A 56 -5.87 -1.25 -7.20
C LEU A 56 -4.80 -0.50 -6.40
N ILE A 57 -4.19 -1.13 -5.39
CA ILE A 57 -3.15 -0.50 -4.57
C ILE A 57 -1.96 -0.08 -5.43
N PHE A 58 -1.48 -0.95 -6.32
CA PHE A 58 -0.37 -0.62 -7.21
C PHE A 58 -0.75 0.49 -8.20
N ARG A 59 -1.92 0.38 -8.85
CA ARG A 59 -2.44 1.43 -9.75
C ARG A 59 -2.55 2.78 -9.04
N LYS A 60 -3.17 2.82 -7.85
CA LYS A 60 -3.31 4.06 -7.08
C LYS A 60 -1.98 4.60 -6.59
N PHE A 61 -0.98 3.74 -6.36
CA PHE A 61 0.35 4.21 -6.00
C PHE A 61 1.07 4.85 -7.19
N GLU A 62 0.89 4.31 -8.39
CA GLU A 62 1.34 4.90 -9.64
C GLU A 62 0.70 6.27 -9.88
N GLU A 63 -0.63 6.36 -9.75
CA GLU A 63 -1.39 7.61 -9.94
C GLU A 63 -1.11 8.67 -8.86
N LEU A 64 -1.18 8.30 -7.58
CA LEU A 64 -1.10 9.26 -6.46
C LEU A 64 0.33 9.51 -5.99
N GLY A 65 1.26 8.63 -6.36
CA GLY A 65 2.69 8.76 -6.12
C GLY A 65 3.13 8.72 -4.65
N THR A 66 2.24 8.59 -3.67
CA THR A 66 2.59 8.53 -2.23
C THR A 66 1.76 7.50 -1.47
N LEU A 67 2.40 6.80 -0.52
CA LEU A 67 1.75 5.77 0.28
C LEU A 67 0.59 6.33 1.10
N ASN A 68 0.75 7.52 1.70
CA ASN A 68 -0.31 8.14 2.49
C ASN A 68 -1.51 8.60 1.64
N ALA A 69 -1.31 8.96 0.37
CA ALA A 69 -2.43 9.24 -0.53
C ALA A 69 -3.20 7.96 -0.85
N VAL A 70 -2.51 6.85 -1.15
CA VAL A 70 -3.14 5.53 -1.33
C VAL A 70 -3.92 5.11 -0.08
N LEU A 71 -3.33 5.23 1.11
CA LEU A 71 -4.03 4.90 2.36
C LEU A 71 -5.31 5.73 2.53
N ARG A 72 -5.23 7.06 2.33
CA ARG A 72 -6.39 7.95 2.42
C ARG A 72 -7.45 7.60 1.40
N TYR A 73 -7.04 7.25 0.18
CA TYR A 73 -7.94 6.80 -0.86
C TYR A 73 -8.71 5.53 -0.45
N LEU A 74 -8.01 4.51 0.02
CA LEU A 74 -8.65 3.26 0.45
C LEU A 74 -9.60 3.50 1.62
N VAL A 75 -9.20 4.30 2.60
CA VAL A 75 -10.04 4.64 3.76
C VAL A 75 -11.26 5.46 3.37
N LYS A 76 -11.12 6.45 2.48
CA LYS A 76 -12.23 7.30 2.01
C LYS A 76 -13.31 6.48 1.31
N ASN A 77 -12.91 5.45 0.58
CA ASN A 77 -13.83 4.60 -0.20
C ASN A 77 -14.23 3.31 0.55
N ASP A 78 -13.95 3.21 1.85
CA ASP A 78 -14.15 2.02 2.70
C ASP A 78 -13.65 0.69 2.08
N ILE A 79 -12.48 0.74 1.45
CA ILE A 79 -11.87 -0.44 0.84
C ILE A 79 -11.12 -1.21 1.91
N GLN A 80 -11.59 -2.43 2.18
CA GLN A 80 -10.96 -3.37 3.10
C GLN A 80 -9.87 -4.19 2.42
N PHE A 81 -8.92 -4.66 3.22
CA PHE A 81 -7.78 -5.46 2.80
C PHE A 81 -7.94 -6.90 3.33
N GLY A 82 -8.15 -7.85 2.43
CA GLY A 82 -8.33 -9.27 2.77
C GLY A 82 -6.99 -9.92 3.08
N ILE A 83 -6.82 -10.48 4.27
CA ILE A 83 -5.60 -11.13 4.76
C ILE A 83 -5.94 -12.56 5.14
N ARG A 84 -5.12 -13.52 4.68
CA ARG A 84 -5.22 -14.90 5.17
C ARG A 84 -4.45 -15.06 6.46
N VAL A 85 -5.09 -15.62 7.47
CA VAL A 85 -4.50 -15.87 8.79
C VAL A 85 -3.32 -16.82 8.66
N ALA A 86 -2.13 -16.40 9.10
CA ALA A 86 -0.89 -17.15 8.89
C ALA A 86 -0.66 -18.28 9.92
N THR A 87 -1.24 -18.15 11.11
CA THR A 87 -0.95 -19.00 12.28
C THR A 87 -2.18 -19.16 13.17
N GLY A 88 -2.22 -20.21 13.99
CA GLY A 88 -3.33 -20.49 14.90
C GLY A 88 -4.34 -21.47 14.31
N LEU A 89 -5.47 -21.64 15.01
CA LEU A 89 -6.54 -22.58 14.63
C LEU A 89 -7.21 -22.18 13.32
N ASN A 90 -7.35 -20.88 13.07
CA ASN A 90 -7.99 -20.31 11.89
C ASN A 90 -7.02 -20.13 10.71
N LYS A 91 -5.88 -20.84 10.71
CA LYS A 91 -4.85 -20.66 9.68
C LYS A 91 -5.42 -20.93 8.29
N GLY A 92 -5.30 -19.94 7.41
CA GLY A 92 -5.80 -19.98 6.04
C GLY A 92 -7.12 -19.24 5.83
N ASP A 93 -7.85 -18.94 6.92
CA ASP A 93 -9.10 -18.18 6.87
C ASP A 93 -8.84 -16.76 6.36
N LEU A 94 -9.77 -16.27 5.54
CA LEU A 94 -9.68 -14.94 4.94
C LEU A 94 -10.42 -13.93 5.83
N GLU A 95 -9.66 -13.00 6.41
CA GLU A 95 -10.16 -11.92 7.26
C GLU A 95 -10.05 -10.57 6.55
N TRP A 96 -11.04 -9.69 6.73
CA TRP A 96 -11.07 -8.38 6.09
C TRP A 96 -10.76 -7.29 7.10
N HIS A 97 -9.65 -6.58 6.89
CA HIS A 97 -9.20 -5.55 7.81
C HIS A 97 -9.17 -4.17 7.15
N ARG A 98 -9.28 -3.13 7.97
CA ARG A 98 -9.02 -1.77 7.53
C ARG A 98 -7.56 -1.65 7.05
N PRO A 99 -7.30 -0.99 5.91
CA PRO A 99 -5.94 -0.80 5.40
C PRO A 99 -5.11 -0.01 6.42
N ASN A 100 -3.85 -0.39 6.57
CA ASN A 100 -2.92 0.30 7.45
C ASN A 100 -1.60 0.63 6.72
N ARG A 101 -0.92 1.66 7.21
CA ARG A 101 0.31 2.19 6.60
C ARG A 101 1.43 1.16 6.49
N MET A 102 1.62 0.33 7.52
CA MET A 102 2.70 -0.65 7.59
C MET A 102 2.52 -1.76 6.54
N THR A 103 1.30 -2.28 6.41
CA THR A 103 0.95 -3.30 5.43
C THR A 103 1.16 -2.79 4.01
N LEU A 104 0.70 -1.58 3.69
CA LEU A 104 0.92 -0.97 2.38
C LEU A 104 2.41 -0.74 2.10
N GLN A 105 3.18 -0.32 3.10
CA GLN A 105 4.63 -0.13 2.93
C GLN A 105 5.35 -1.44 2.64
N ASN A 106 5.01 -2.50 3.36
CA ASN A 106 5.58 -3.82 3.14
C ASN A 106 5.17 -4.38 1.78
N LEU A 107 3.92 -4.15 1.37
CA LEU A 107 3.39 -4.55 0.06
C LEU A 107 4.20 -3.91 -1.08
N LEU A 108 4.29 -2.57 -1.11
CA LEU A 108 4.98 -1.83 -2.17
C LEU A 108 6.49 -2.12 -2.25
N LYS A 109 7.09 -2.60 -1.16
CA LYS A 109 8.52 -2.97 -1.11
C LYS A 109 8.79 -4.45 -1.35
N ASN A 110 7.76 -5.28 -1.54
CA ASN A 110 7.95 -6.73 -1.64
C ASN A 110 8.17 -7.15 -3.10
N PRO A 111 9.37 -7.68 -3.46
CA PRO A 111 9.68 -8.09 -4.82
C PRO A 111 8.87 -9.30 -5.30
N LEU A 112 8.20 -10.04 -4.40
CA LEU A 112 7.34 -11.17 -4.77
C LEU A 112 6.17 -10.73 -5.67
N TYR A 113 5.66 -9.50 -5.49
CA TYR A 113 4.64 -8.94 -6.39
C TYR A 113 5.15 -8.70 -7.81
N ALA A 114 6.47 -8.65 -8.00
CA ALA A 114 7.14 -8.61 -9.30
C ALA A 114 7.67 -9.98 -9.74
N GLY A 115 7.11 -11.06 -9.18
CA GLY A 115 7.45 -12.44 -9.54
C GLY A 115 8.76 -12.98 -8.97
N ALA A 116 9.52 -12.18 -8.23
CA ALA A 116 10.84 -12.59 -7.79
C ALA A 116 10.83 -13.37 -6.46
N TYR A 117 11.61 -14.45 -6.42
CA TYR A 117 12.02 -15.10 -5.19
C TYR A 117 13.21 -14.34 -4.58
N ALA A 118 13.04 -13.81 -3.36
CA ALA A 118 14.08 -13.04 -2.68
C ALA A 118 14.30 -13.53 -1.25
N TYR A 119 15.53 -13.93 -0.93
CA TYR A 119 15.92 -14.36 0.41
C TYR A 119 17.14 -13.58 0.93
N GLY A 120 17.20 -13.37 2.24
CA GLY A 120 18.27 -12.58 2.86
C GLY A 120 18.05 -11.06 2.76
N ARG A 121 16.82 -10.59 2.51
CA ARG A 121 16.46 -9.15 2.47
C ARG A 121 16.70 -8.43 3.80
N ARG A 122 16.61 -9.17 4.91
CA ARG A 122 16.92 -8.71 6.27
C ARG A 122 18.03 -9.56 6.83
N GLN A 123 19.13 -8.93 7.23
CA GLN A 123 20.31 -9.59 7.75
C GLN A 123 20.70 -8.96 9.10
N ILE A 124 21.48 -9.68 9.90
CA ILE A 124 22.06 -9.13 11.13
C ILE A 124 23.38 -8.47 10.76
N ASP A 125 23.50 -7.18 11.05
CA ASP A 125 24.76 -6.44 10.99
C ASP A 125 25.43 -6.56 12.37
N PRO A 126 26.56 -7.30 12.49
CA PRO A 126 27.26 -7.49 13.77
C PRO A 126 27.68 -6.16 14.41
N ARG A 127 27.95 -5.12 13.62
CA ARG A 127 28.37 -3.80 14.12
C ARG A 127 27.25 -3.06 14.84
N LYS A 128 25.99 -3.43 14.58
CA LYS A 128 24.79 -2.84 15.20
C LYS A 128 24.16 -3.77 16.24
N GLN A 129 24.81 -4.89 16.53
CA GLN A 129 24.33 -5.85 17.50
C GLN A 129 24.69 -5.39 18.91
N GLN A 130 23.72 -5.43 19.82
CA GLN A 130 23.93 -5.15 21.24
C GLN A 130 24.45 -6.42 21.93
N ALA A 131 25.49 -6.27 22.76
CA ALA A 131 26.04 -7.36 23.56
C ALA A 131 24.95 -8.04 24.42
N GLY A 132 24.94 -9.37 24.45
CA GLY A 132 23.94 -10.16 25.17
C GLY A 132 22.54 -10.20 24.51
N ARG A 133 22.32 -9.51 23.37
CA ARG A 133 21.03 -9.46 22.67
C ARG A 133 21.18 -9.88 21.20
N PRO A 134 21.29 -11.18 20.91
CA PRO A 134 21.62 -11.68 19.57
C PRO A 134 20.56 -11.37 18.50
N SER A 135 19.32 -11.03 18.88
CA SER A 135 18.24 -10.66 17.95
C SER A 135 18.30 -9.21 17.45
N THR A 136 19.19 -8.38 18.01
CA THR A 136 19.39 -6.97 17.60
C THR A 136 20.31 -6.86 16.37
N GLY A 137 20.43 -5.65 15.81
CA GLY A 137 21.28 -5.40 14.64
C GLY A 137 20.66 -5.81 13.29
N ARG A 138 19.37 -6.16 13.24
CA ARG A 138 18.69 -6.49 11.97
C ARG A 138 18.55 -5.25 11.08
N VAL A 139 19.10 -5.34 9.87
CA VAL A 139 19.02 -4.29 8.85
C VAL A 139 18.35 -4.84 7.60
N VAL A 140 17.64 -3.97 6.88
CA VAL A 140 17.21 -4.24 5.52
C VAL A 140 18.39 -3.91 4.62
N VAL A 141 18.83 -4.87 3.81
CA VAL A 141 19.94 -4.71 2.88
C VAL A 141 19.43 -4.41 1.47
N GLU A 142 20.27 -3.74 0.68
CA GLU A 142 19.98 -3.45 -0.74
C GLU A 142 19.90 -4.74 -1.57
N PRO A 143 19.18 -4.75 -2.71
CA PRO A 143 18.98 -5.93 -3.55
C PRO A 143 20.27 -6.69 -3.90
N ASP A 144 21.34 -5.97 -4.25
CA ASP A 144 22.64 -6.56 -4.63
C ASP A 144 23.31 -7.36 -3.49
N ASN A 145 22.90 -7.09 -2.24
CA ASN A 145 23.42 -7.78 -1.05
C ASN A 145 22.46 -8.84 -0.52
N TRP A 146 21.37 -9.14 -1.24
CA TRP A 146 20.49 -10.26 -0.89
C TRP A 146 21.24 -11.57 -1.11
N HIS A 147 21.01 -12.56 -0.24
CA HIS A 147 21.64 -13.87 -0.41
C HIS A 147 21.17 -14.57 -1.69
N VAL A 148 19.91 -14.34 -2.08
CA VAL A 148 19.30 -14.93 -3.26
C VAL A 148 18.30 -13.95 -3.84
N LEU A 149 18.39 -13.73 -5.14
CA LEU A 149 17.37 -13.09 -5.96
C LEU A 149 17.20 -13.92 -7.24
N LEU A 150 16.07 -14.60 -7.37
CA LEU A 150 15.71 -15.33 -8.58
C LEU A 150 14.48 -14.63 -9.19
N PRO A 151 14.61 -14.01 -10.38
CA PRO A 151 13.46 -13.43 -11.08
C PRO A 151 12.49 -14.54 -11.56
N ASP A 152 11.27 -14.14 -11.90
CA ASP A 152 10.27 -14.96 -12.60
C ASP A 152 9.95 -16.33 -11.97
N CYS A 153 10.02 -16.42 -10.65
CA CYS A 153 9.69 -17.64 -9.90
C CYS A 153 8.21 -17.76 -9.55
N TYR A 154 7.50 -16.64 -9.51
CA TYR A 154 6.12 -16.55 -9.03
C TYR A 154 5.25 -15.73 -9.97
N PRO A 155 3.92 -15.94 -9.98
CA PRO A 155 3.00 -15.06 -10.68
C PRO A 155 3.16 -13.62 -10.21
N ALA A 156 3.23 -12.66 -11.14
CA ALA A 156 3.50 -11.26 -10.83
C ALA A 156 2.23 -10.39 -10.95
N TYR A 157 2.01 -9.51 -9.97
CA TYR A 157 1.00 -8.45 -10.05
C TYR A 157 1.50 -7.21 -10.79
N ILE A 158 2.82 -6.97 -10.77
CA ILE A 158 3.49 -5.83 -11.38
C ILE A 158 4.74 -6.30 -12.12
N SER A 159 5.26 -5.51 -13.05
CA SER A 159 6.55 -5.81 -13.68
C SER A 159 7.73 -5.50 -12.73
N TRP A 160 8.92 -6.00 -13.08
CA TRP A 160 10.14 -5.69 -12.33
C TRP A 160 10.49 -4.20 -12.41
N GLU A 161 10.30 -3.58 -13.58
CA GLU A 161 10.51 -2.15 -13.79
C GLU A 161 9.57 -1.33 -12.91
N GLN A 162 8.30 -1.74 -12.82
CA GLN A 162 7.33 -1.06 -11.95
C GLN A 162 7.70 -1.24 -10.47
N TYR A 163 8.25 -2.39 -10.06
CA TYR A 163 8.78 -2.57 -8.72
C TYR A 163 9.95 -1.62 -8.41
N GLN A 164 10.91 -1.50 -9.33
CA GLN A 164 12.04 -0.58 -9.18
C GLN A 164 11.58 0.88 -9.14
N TRP A 165 10.63 1.25 -10.00
CA TRP A 165 9.99 2.56 -9.98
C TRP A 165 9.32 2.82 -8.64
N ASN A 166 8.60 1.84 -8.08
CA ASN A 166 7.96 1.96 -6.77
C ASN A 166 8.97 2.24 -5.66
N LEU A 167 10.10 1.53 -5.65
CA LEU A 167 11.18 1.75 -4.67
C LEU A 167 11.79 3.14 -4.81
N ALA A 168 12.08 3.57 -6.03
CA ALA A 168 12.62 4.90 -6.32
C ALA A 168 11.64 6.00 -5.87
N ARG A 169 10.34 5.84 -6.15
CA ARG A 169 9.30 6.77 -5.74
C ARG A 169 9.18 6.85 -4.22
N LEU A 170 9.19 5.70 -3.53
CA LEU A 170 9.18 5.65 -2.07
C LEU A 170 10.42 6.30 -1.44
N LYS A 171 11.60 6.18 -2.08
CA LYS A 171 12.84 6.84 -1.66
C LYS A 171 12.74 8.36 -1.85
N SER A 172 12.32 8.80 -3.03
CA SER A 172 12.10 10.22 -3.35
C SER A 172 11.10 10.89 -2.42
N ASN A 173 10.11 10.15 -1.90
CA ASN A 173 9.10 10.65 -0.97
C ASN A 173 9.62 10.85 0.47
N GLN A 174 10.82 10.36 0.80
CA GLN A 174 11.36 10.49 2.15
C GLN A 174 11.55 11.97 2.50
N ALA A 175 11.19 12.36 3.73
CA ALA A 175 11.39 13.71 4.24
C ALA A 175 12.86 13.95 4.62
N ARG A 176 13.76 13.80 3.65
CA ARG A 176 15.21 14.05 3.79
C ARG A 176 15.59 15.22 2.92
N ALA A 177 16.62 15.94 3.37
CA ALA A 177 17.22 17.07 2.68
C ALA A 177 17.55 16.83 1.20
N GLN A 178 18.09 15.64 0.91
CA GLN A 178 18.59 15.27 -0.41
C GLN A 178 17.48 14.77 -1.35
N GLU A 179 16.31 14.41 -0.81
CA GLU A 179 15.18 13.87 -1.57
C GLU A 179 14.17 15.00 -1.89
N LEU A 180 13.30 14.80 -2.89
CA LEU A 180 12.24 15.78 -3.17
C LEU A 180 11.26 15.89 -1.99
N GLY A 181 11.02 14.78 -1.29
CA GLY A 181 9.95 14.65 -0.33
C GLY A 181 8.59 14.41 -1.00
N ALA A 182 7.64 13.89 -0.23
CA ALA A 182 6.27 13.73 -0.70
C ALA A 182 5.57 15.10 -0.83
N VAL A 183 4.78 15.26 -1.90
CA VAL A 183 3.88 16.42 -2.07
C VAL A 183 2.92 16.48 -0.88
N ARG A 184 2.80 17.66 -0.28
CA ARG A 184 1.93 17.91 0.88
C ARG A 184 0.75 18.78 0.47
N TYR A 185 -0.30 18.73 1.26
CA TYR A 185 -1.40 19.68 1.11
C TYR A 185 -0.92 21.09 1.48
N GLY A 186 -1.21 22.07 0.65
CA GLY A 186 -0.85 23.47 0.90
C GLY A 186 -0.74 24.30 -0.38
N PRO A 187 -0.66 25.63 -0.26
CA PRO A 187 -0.54 26.53 -1.40
C PRO A 187 0.82 26.47 -2.11
N ALA A 188 1.83 25.86 -1.49
CA ALA A 188 3.20 25.81 -2.00
C ALA A 188 3.42 24.66 -3.01
N ILE A 189 3.12 24.90 -4.28
CA ILE A 189 3.15 23.86 -5.32
C ILE A 189 4.57 23.46 -5.76
N LEU A 190 5.57 24.31 -5.52
CA LEU A 190 6.98 24.07 -5.89
C LEU A 190 7.81 23.48 -4.73
N SER A 191 7.15 23.00 -3.68
CA SER A 191 7.80 22.34 -2.55
C SER A 191 8.67 21.17 -3.03
N GLY A 192 9.98 21.22 -2.75
CA GLY A 192 10.93 20.16 -3.11
C GLY A 192 11.48 20.25 -4.53
N LEU A 193 10.91 21.11 -5.39
CA LEU A 193 11.37 21.30 -6.78
C LEU A 193 12.45 22.38 -6.91
N LEU A 194 12.39 23.41 -6.07
CA LEU A 194 13.28 24.56 -6.19
C LEU A 194 14.70 24.27 -5.71
N ILE A 195 15.68 24.65 -6.54
CA ILE A 195 17.11 24.61 -6.23
C ILE A 195 17.63 26.05 -6.18
N CYS A 196 18.43 26.35 -5.16
CA CYS A 196 19.05 27.66 -4.99
C CYS A 196 20.12 27.90 -6.07
N GLY A 197 19.94 28.91 -6.91
CA GLY A 197 20.92 29.27 -7.93
C GLY A 197 22.28 29.76 -7.39
N LYS A 198 22.35 30.16 -6.11
CA LYS A 198 23.61 30.61 -5.48
C LYS A 198 24.48 29.47 -4.93
N CYS A 199 23.86 28.50 -4.26
CA CYS A 199 24.59 27.45 -3.54
C CYS A 199 24.22 26.02 -3.96
N GLY A 200 23.35 25.85 -4.97
CA GLY A 200 22.91 24.54 -5.47
C GLY A 200 22.04 23.74 -4.49
N CYS A 201 21.74 24.27 -3.30
CA CYS A 201 20.97 23.57 -2.29
C CYS A 201 19.47 23.65 -2.59
N ARG A 202 18.74 22.55 -2.34
CA ARG A 202 17.27 22.54 -2.44
C ARG A 202 16.64 23.51 -1.42
N MET A 203 15.67 24.29 -1.87
CA MET A 203 14.93 25.25 -1.06
C MET A 203 13.77 24.57 -0.33
N VAL A 204 13.43 25.07 0.85
CA VAL A 204 12.31 24.56 1.67
C VAL A 204 11.18 25.59 1.75
N VAL A 205 9.96 25.10 1.97
CA VAL A 205 8.80 25.98 2.20
C VAL A 205 8.80 26.45 3.65
N GLN A 206 8.69 27.75 3.84
CA GLN A 206 8.39 28.37 5.13
C GLN A 206 7.00 29.02 5.04
N TYR A 207 6.05 28.51 5.83
CA TYR A 207 4.73 29.10 5.95
C TYR A 207 4.77 30.28 6.93
N ALA A 208 4.12 31.38 6.57
CA ALA A 208 3.85 32.51 7.46
C ALA A 208 2.39 32.45 7.93
N GLN A 209 1.98 33.36 8.82
CA GLN A 209 0.56 33.51 9.17
C GLN A 209 -0.25 33.92 7.92
N GLY A 210 -1.41 33.31 7.71
CA GLY A 210 -2.25 33.47 6.51
C GLY A 210 -1.96 32.43 5.41
N GLN A 211 -2.42 32.67 4.18
CA GLN A 211 -2.15 31.82 3.01
C GLN A 211 -0.81 32.14 2.31
N HIS A 212 0.10 32.84 2.99
CA HIS A 212 1.39 33.23 2.43
C HIS A 212 2.49 32.24 2.79
N HIS A 213 3.27 31.85 1.79
CA HIS A 213 4.46 31.03 1.94
C HIS A 213 5.65 31.64 1.23
N ARG A 214 6.85 31.26 1.68
CA ARG A 214 8.13 31.63 1.06
C ARG A 214 8.94 30.38 0.79
N TYR A 215 9.70 30.39 -0.28
CA TYR A 215 10.74 29.39 -0.51
C TYR A 215 12.04 29.94 0.02
N VAL A 216 12.69 29.21 0.92
CA VAL A 216 13.89 29.67 1.63
C VAL A 216 15.01 28.66 1.43
N CYS A 217 16.18 29.18 1.07
CA CYS A 217 17.42 28.42 1.12
C CYS A 217 18.07 28.65 2.48
N CYS A 218 17.83 27.73 3.43
CA CYS A 218 18.37 27.81 4.79
C CYS A 218 19.37 26.70 5.11
N ARG A 219 19.89 25.96 4.11
CA ARG A 219 20.79 24.82 4.31
C ARG A 219 22.00 25.17 5.20
N GLN A 220 22.68 26.27 4.89
CA GLN A 220 23.84 26.72 5.64
C GLN A 220 23.50 27.14 7.08
N ALA A 221 22.33 27.75 7.28
CA ALA A 221 21.83 28.09 8.60
C ALA A 221 21.49 26.86 9.44
N VAL A 222 20.88 25.83 8.85
CA VAL A 222 20.46 24.61 9.55
C VAL A 222 21.65 23.70 9.86
N ASP A 223 22.53 23.48 8.89
CA ASP A 223 23.59 22.48 9.01
C ASP A 223 24.86 23.04 9.67
N TYR A 224 25.10 24.35 9.55
CA TYR A 224 26.35 24.99 9.97
C TYR A 224 26.16 26.26 10.82
N GLY A 225 24.93 26.60 11.21
CA GLY A 225 24.64 27.79 12.02
C GLY A 225 24.91 29.12 11.33
N GLY A 226 25.06 29.14 10.00
CA GLY A 226 25.30 30.35 9.22
C GLY A 226 24.03 31.15 8.89
N GLU A 227 24.13 32.06 7.93
CA GLU A 227 23.00 32.87 7.48
C GLU A 227 22.11 32.14 6.46
N LYS A 228 20.89 32.66 6.25
CA LYS A 228 20.00 32.21 5.17
C LYS A 228 20.53 32.75 3.84
N CYS A 229 20.76 31.85 2.87
CA CYS A 229 21.36 32.19 1.58
C CYS A 229 20.46 33.07 0.70
N GLN A 230 19.19 32.69 0.55
CA GLN A 230 18.19 33.47 -0.20
C GLN A 230 16.76 33.05 0.16
N GLN A 231 15.80 33.92 -0.17
CA GLN A 231 14.36 33.66 -0.03
C GLN A 231 13.58 34.24 -1.22
N LEU A 232 12.51 33.57 -1.62
CA LEU A 232 11.62 33.97 -2.70
C LEU A 232 10.17 33.99 -2.22
N ALA A 233 9.39 34.97 -2.69
CA ALA A 233 7.96 35.04 -2.43
C ALA A 233 7.24 33.87 -3.12
N GLY A 234 6.64 32.98 -2.33
CA GLY A 234 6.10 31.72 -2.85
C GLY A 234 4.90 31.92 -3.77
N THR A 235 3.94 32.76 -3.39
CA THR A 235 2.71 32.99 -4.17
C THR A 235 2.97 33.52 -5.58
N ALA A 236 3.88 34.48 -5.73
CA ALA A 236 4.20 35.05 -7.04
C ALA A 236 4.91 34.04 -7.94
N LEU A 237 5.85 33.28 -7.36
CA LEU A 237 6.60 32.26 -8.08
C LEU A 237 5.69 31.10 -8.51
N ASP A 238 4.82 30.63 -7.63
CA ASP A 238 3.87 29.56 -7.91
C ASP A 238 2.91 29.97 -9.03
N LYS A 239 2.40 31.20 -9.01
CA LYS A 239 1.53 31.74 -10.07
C LYS A 239 2.25 31.78 -11.42
N PHE A 240 3.49 32.30 -11.43
CA PHE A 240 4.30 32.37 -12.65
C PHE A 240 4.53 30.98 -13.24
N VAL A 241 5.01 30.02 -12.43
CA VAL A 241 5.28 28.65 -12.92
C VAL A 241 4.00 27.96 -13.37
N SER A 242 2.89 28.12 -12.63
CA SER A 242 1.60 27.55 -13.02
C SER A 242 1.14 28.05 -14.38
N GLN A 243 1.27 29.35 -14.66
CA GLN A 243 0.90 29.93 -15.96
C GLN A 243 1.73 29.36 -17.10
N GLN A 244 3.04 29.20 -16.90
CA GLN A 244 3.93 28.61 -17.91
C GLN A 244 3.58 27.15 -18.20
N VAL A 245 3.29 26.36 -17.15
CA VAL A 245 2.85 24.97 -17.31
C VAL A 245 1.52 24.89 -18.06
N LEU A 246 0.54 25.71 -17.68
CA LEU A 246 -0.77 25.72 -18.34
C LEU A 246 -0.66 26.15 -19.81
N GLN A 247 0.16 27.14 -20.11
CA GLN A 247 0.43 27.57 -21.49
C GLN A 247 1.09 26.47 -22.32
N ALA A 248 2.01 25.70 -21.73
CA ALA A 248 2.62 24.56 -22.40
C ALA A 248 1.63 23.41 -22.68
N LEU A 249 0.61 23.25 -21.83
CA LEU A 249 -0.43 22.22 -21.98
C LEU A 249 -1.62 22.65 -22.85
N GLU A 250 -1.78 23.96 -23.12
CA GLU A 250 -2.89 24.53 -23.90
C GLU A 250 -3.16 23.79 -25.23
N PRO A 251 -2.15 23.42 -26.04
CA PRO A 251 -2.40 22.75 -27.33
C PRO A 251 -3.12 21.40 -27.21
N ALA A 252 -3.00 20.72 -26.06
CA ALA A 252 -3.61 19.42 -25.79
C ALA A 252 -4.73 19.50 -24.74
N ALA A 253 -5.19 20.71 -24.38
CA ALA A 253 -6.09 20.90 -23.23
C ALA A 253 -7.42 20.13 -23.33
N LEU A 254 -8.00 20.04 -24.54
CA LEU A 254 -9.24 19.29 -24.79
C LEU A 254 -9.02 17.79 -24.63
N GLU A 255 -7.96 17.26 -25.25
CA GLU A 255 -7.61 15.84 -25.19
C GLU A 255 -7.33 15.41 -23.75
N LEU A 256 -6.51 16.18 -23.02
CA LEU A 256 -6.20 15.94 -21.61
C LEU A 256 -7.45 16.00 -20.71
N SER A 257 -8.40 16.89 -21.04
CA SER A 257 -9.65 17.01 -20.29
C SER A 257 -10.58 15.83 -20.54
N LEU A 258 -10.67 15.33 -21.78
CA LEU A 258 -11.43 14.13 -22.13
C LEU A 258 -10.82 12.87 -21.51
N GLU A 259 -9.49 12.76 -21.50
CA GLU A 259 -8.78 11.67 -20.86
C GLU A 259 -9.00 11.68 -19.33
N ALA A 260 -8.94 12.86 -18.69
CA ALA A 260 -9.22 13.00 -17.27
C ALA A 260 -10.67 12.62 -16.92
N ALA A 261 -11.65 13.02 -17.75
CA ALA A 261 -13.05 12.62 -17.56
C ALA A 261 -13.22 11.10 -17.70
N SER A 262 -12.60 10.50 -18.72
CA SER A 262 -12.61 9.05 -18.95
C SER A 262 -11.98 8.30 -17.77
N HIS A 263 -10.88 8.80 -17.22
CA HIS A 263 -10.20 8.21 -16.06
C HIS A 263 -11.10 8.23 -14.81
N LEU A 264 -11.83 9.32 -14.56
CA LEU A 264 -12.79 9.41 -13.47
C LEU A 264 -13.97 8.44 -13.62
N GLU A 265 -14.47 8.25 -14.84
CA GLU A 265 -15.53 7.27 -15.12
C GLU A 265 -15.06 5.83 -14.91
N GLN A 266 -13.87 5.50 -15.42
CA GLN A 266 -13.25 4.19 -15.21
C GLN A 266 -12.98 3.91 -13.73
N GLU A 267 -12.50 4.92 -12.98
CA GLU A 267 -12.29 4.81 -11.55
C GLU A 267 -13.60 4.53 -10.82
N ARG A 268 -14.67 5.26 -11.15
CA ARG A 268 -16.00 5.04 -10.56
C ARG A 268 -16.52 3.64 -10.86
N TYR A 269 -16.35 3.16 -12.09
CA TYR A 269 -16.74 1.80 -12.49
C TYR A 269 -15.99 0.73 -11.69
N GLN A 270 -14.66 0.87 -11.55
CA GLN A 270 -13.84 -0.06 -10.78
C GLN A 270 -14.19 -0.08 -9.29
N LEU A 271 -14.48 1.08 -8.71
CA LEU A 271 -14.99 1.17 -7.34
C LEU A 271 -16.33 0.45 -7.23
N ASP A 272 -17.27 0.68 -8.15
CA ASP A 272 -18.57 0.00 -8.12
C ASP A 272 -18.43 -1.52 -8.18
N GLN A 273 -17.55 -2.06 -9.03
CA GLN A 273 -17.26 -3.49 -9.10
C GLN A 273 -16.75 -4.05 -7.76
N LEU A 274 -15.83 -3.35 -7.08
CA LEU A 274 -15.33 -3.77 -5.77
C LEU A 274 -16.44 -3.80 -4.71
N TRP A 275 -17.34 -2.82 -4.76
CA TRP A 275 -18.53 -2.78 -3.90
C TRP A 275 -19.52 -3.89 -4.21
N GLN A 276 -19.75 -4.20 -5.50
CA GLN A 276 -20.59 -5.31 -5.92
C GLN A 276 -20.07 -6.65 -5.38
N LYS A 277 -18.77 -6.94 -5.53
CA LYS A 277 -18.16 -8.16 -4.99
C LYS A 277 -18.29 -8.27 -3.46
N ARG A 278 -18.15 -7.16 -2.74
CA ARG A 278 -18.37 -7.12 -1.28
C ARG A 278 -19.83 -7.44 -0.92
N LEU A 279 -20.79 -6.88 -1.66
CA LEU A 279 -22.22 -7.15 -1.45
C LEU A 279 -22.59 -8.59 -1.79
N GLU A 280 -22.04 -9.15 -2.88
CA GLU A 280 -22.22 -10.56 -3.26
C GLU A 280 -21.73 -11.50 -2.14
N ARG A 281 -20.54 -11.24 -1.59
CA ARG A 281 -20.00 -12.04 -0.48
C ARG A 281 -20.91 -12.03 0.74
N VAL A 282 -21.33 -10.84 1.19
CA VAL A 282 -22.18 -10.73 2.39
C VAL A 282 -23.57 -11.30 2.13
N ALA A 283 -24.11 -11.15 0.91
CA ALA A 283 -25.35 -11.81 0.53
C ALA A 283 -25.24 -13.34 0.62
N PHE A 284 -24.15 -13.92 0.11
CA PHE A 284 -23.88 -15.35 0.20
C PHE A 284 -23.74 -15.82 1.65
N GLU A 285 -23.03 -15.07 2.50
CA GLU A 285 -22.90 -15.39 3.92
C GLU A 285 -24.25 -15.36 4.65
N ALA A 286 -25.10 -14.36 4.37
CA ALA A 286 -26.44 -14.27 4.94
C ALA A 286 -27.33 -15.43 4.48
N GLU A 287 -27.28 -15.78 3.18
CA GLU A 287 -28.04 -16.91 2.66
C GLU A 287 -27.57 -18.24 3.27
N ARG A 288 -26.26 -18.42 3.42
CA ARG A 288 -25.66 -19.60 4.06
C ARG A 288 -26.11 -19.71 5.52
N ALA A 289 -26.06 -18.63 6.29
CA ALA A 289 -26.55 -18.61 7.67
C ALA A 289 -28.05 -18.98 7.74
N GLY A 290 -28.87 -18.42 6.85
CA GLY A 290 -30.29 -18.77 6.76
C GLY A 290 -30.55 -20.23 6.35
N ARG A 291 -29.68 -20.84 5.53
CA ARG A 291 -29.74 -22.29 5.26
C ARG A 291 -29.41 -23.12 6.51
N HIS A 292 -28.38 -22.74 7.28
CA HIS A 292 -28.05 -23.42 8.53
C HIS A 292 -29.20 -23.35 9.54
N TYR A 293 -29.81 -22.17 9.71
CA TYR A 293 -30.99 -22.01 10.56
C TYR A 293 -32.17 -22.88 10.11
N ARG A 294 -32.48 -22.93 8.81
CA ARG A 294 -33.61 -23.73 8.30
C ARG A 294 -33.42 -25.25 8.39
N LEU A 295 -32.18 -25.72 8.52
CA LEU A 295 -31.86 -27.15 8.63
C LEU A 295 -31.88 -27.67 10.07
N VAL A 296 -31.94 -26.78 11.07
CA VAL A 296 -31.94 -27.22 12.48
C VAL A 296 -33.31 -27.76 12.87
N GLU A 297 -33.32 -28.89 13.59
CA GLU A 297 -34.57 -29.39 14.14
C GLU A 297 -35.11 -28.47 15.23
N PRO A 298 -36.44 -28.21 15.29
CA PRO A 298 -37.03 -27.30 16.27
C PRO A 298 -36.79 -27.68 17.74
N GLU A 299 -36.52 -28.96 18.01
CA GLU A 299 -36.22 -29.48 19.34
C GLU A 299 -34.86 -29.01 19.87
N ASN A 300 -33.92 -28.70 18.98
CA ASN A 300 -32.60 -28.16 19.30
C ASN A 300 -32.65 -26.65 19.56
N ARG A 301 -33.53 -26.22 20.46
CA ARG A 301 -33.90 -24.80 20.69
C ARG A 301 -32.71 -23.87 20.94
N LEU A 302 -31.68 -24.32 21.68
CA LEU A 302 -30.49 -23.51 21.95
C LEU A 302 -29.66 -23.26 20.68
N VAL A 303 -29.49 -24.30 19.85
CA VAL A 303 -28.77 -24.20 18.58
C VAL A 303 -29.56 -23.35 17.59
N ALA A 304 -30.88 -23.56 17.52
CA ALA A 304 -31.77 -22.77 16.67
C ALA A 304 -31.71 -21.28 17.01
N ARG A 305 -31.68 -20.94 18.30
CA ARG A 305 -31.54 -19.55 18.75
C ARG A 305 -30.21 -18.94 18.33
N GLN A 306 -29.10 -19.67 18.48
CA GLN A 306 -27.78 -19.18 18.08
C GLN A 306 -27.69 -18.96 16.56
N LEU A 307 -28.18 -19.92 15.77
CA LEU A 307 -28.21 -19.80 14.30
C LEU A 307 -29.14 -18.67 13.81
N ALA A 308 -30.24 -18.41 14.52
CA ALA A 308 -31.11 -17.27 14.24
C ALA A 308 -30.37 -15.94 14.45
N LEU A 309 -29.67 -15.78 15.58
CA LEU A 309 -28.87 -14.59 15.86
C LEU A 309 -27.78 -14.39 14.81
N GLU A 310 -27.04 -15.45 14.45
CA GLU A 310 -26.03 -15.39 13.39
C GLU A 310 -26.64 -14.98 12.05
N TRP A 311 -27.83 -15.46 11.71
CA TRP A 311 -28.52 -15.05 10.48
C TRP A 311 -28.96 -13.58 10.53
N GLU A 312 -29.53 -13.12 11.65
CA GLU A 312 -29.91 -11.73 11.87
C GLU A 312 -28.70 -10.78 11.75
N GLU A 313 -27.56 -11.12 12.36
CA GLU A 313 -26.32 -10.35 12.25
C GLU A 313 -25.84 -10.23 10.80
N LYS A 314 -25.90 -11.32 10.02
CA LYS A 314 -25.51 -11.31 8.61
C LYS A 314 -26.46 -10.50 7.73
N LEU A 315 -27.77 -10.55 8.01
CA LEU A 315 -28.77 -9.72 7.33
C LEU A 315 -28.57 -8.23 7.65
N ALA A 316 -28.34 -7.88 8.92
CA ALA A 316 -28.07 -6.52 9.33
C ALA A 316 -26.80 -5.96 8.66
N LEU A 317 -25.73 -6.77 8.58
CA LEU A 317 -24.51 -6.41 7.86
C LEU A 317 -24.75 -6.22 6.35
N GLN A 318 -25.58 -7.07 5.74
CA GLN A 318 -25.93 -6.92 4.32
C GLN A 318 -26.66 -5.60 4.06
N GLN A 319 -27.60 -5.24 4.95
CA GLN A 319 -28.35 -3.99 4.84
C GLN A 319 -27.45 -2.77 5.04
N SER A 320 -26.63 -2.75 6.10
CA SER A 320 -25.73 -1.62 6.36
C SER A 320 -24.75 -1.39 5.21
N LEU A 321 -24.21 -2.45 4.60
CA LEU A 321 -23.32 -2.32 3.45
C LEU A 321 -24.01 -1.78 2.19
N ARG A 322 -25.31 -2.04 2.00
CA ARG A 322 -26.08 -1.43 0.91
C ARG A 322 -26.25 0.07 1.12
N GLU A 323 -26.53 0.47 2.36
CA GLU A 323 -26.64 1.87 2.75
C GLU A 323 -25.29 2.59 2.58
N ASP A 324 -24.18 2.00 3.05
CA ASP A 324 -22.82 2.53 2.89
C ASP A 324 -22.44 2.71 1.41
N LYS A 325 -22.75 1.71 0.57
CA LYS A 325 -22.51 1.81 -0.88
C LYS A 325 -23.24 3.01 -1.47
N SER A 326 -24.49 3.21 -1.10
CA SER A 326 -25.29 4.34 -1.61
C SER A 326 -24.76 5.70 -1.16
N ALA A 327 -24.15 5.77 0.02
CA ALA A 327 -23.55 6.99 0.55
C ALA A 327 -22.21 7.32 -0.13
N ILE A 328 -21.38 6.31 -0.39
CA ILE A 328 -20.02 6.47 -0.95
C ILE A 328 -20.06 6.58 -2.49
N LEU A 329 -20.91 5.80 -3.15
CA LEU A 329 -21.12 5.78 -4.59
C LEU A 329 -22.59 6.11 -4.90
N PRO A 330 -23.00 7.38 -4.77
CA PRO A 330 -24.34 7.81 -5.17
C PRO A 330 -24.62 7.41 -6.62
N SER A 331 -25.81 6.90 -6.91
CA SER A 331 -26.24 6.64 -8.29
C SER A 331 -26.29 7.95 -9.08
N ALA A 332 -26.11 7.89 -10.40
CA ALA A 332 -26.23 9.08 -11.25
C ALA A 332 -27.58 9.82 -11.06
N THR A 333 -28.63 9.07 -10.70
CA THR A 333 -29.97 9.61 -10.37
C THR A 333 -30.02 10.45 -9.10
N SER A 334 -29.19 10.21 -8.08
CA SER A 334 -29.20 11.03 -6.86
C SER A 334 -28.45 12.36 -7.01
N PHE A 335 -27.59 12.48 -8.01
CA PHE A 335 -26.84 13.72 -8.30
C PHE A 335 -27.75 14.82 -8.87
N ALA A 336 -28.72 14.44 -9.71
CA ALA A 336 -29.69 15.35 -10.33
C ALA A 336 -30.67 16.00 -9.33
N LEU A 337 -30.90 15.37 -8.17
CA LEU A 337 -31.78 15.90 -7.12
C LEU A 337 -31.04 16.88 -6.18
N LYS A 338 -29.72 16.77 -6.03
CA LYS A 338 -28.92 17.68 -5.18
C LYS A 338 -28.43 18.94 -5.91
N SER A 339 -28.37 18.95 -7.24
CA SER A 339 -27.99 20.13 -8.02
C SER A 339 -29.15 21.10 -8.32
N ARG A 340 -30.34 20.83 -7.79
CA ARG A 340 -31.56 21.66 -7.95
C ARG A 340 -32.06 22.26 -6.63
N ALA A 341 -31.30 22.13 -5.54
CA ALA A 341 -31.63 22.68 -4.22
C ALA A 341 -30.69 23.84 -3.85
#